data_AF-A0A7C1CCV9-F1
#
_entry.id   AF-A0A7C1CCV9-F1
#
_cell.length_a   1.000
_cell.length_b   1.000
_cell.length_c   1.000
_cell.angle_alpha   90.00
_cell.angle_beta   90.00
_cell.angle_gamma   90.00
#
_symmetry.space_group_name_H-M   'P 1'
#
loop_
_entity.id
_entity.type
_entity.pdbx_description
1 polymer ?
#
loop_
_entity_poly.entity_id
_entity_poly.type
_entity_poly.pdbx_seq_one_letter_code
_entity_poly.pdbx_strand_id
1 'polypeptide(L)'
;MTLNPTYKRLYSSPIKQNEGGTLERTRQALRKRVNIAVEAIGKILTGEITTREDLRRFLLESHIEAGIEPILGTTPSKLYYSEAMVYAVAHYGLGLNEELDIFKDLFKREKQFNDTISRYIETHDAKAVFEFVLSLSKSSYEYFLKYLVILWLLGFLEEQGLIAVLGELSKNEKLAHRTRSYRAVVVAFSLAEQLSNGLVHKKTEKEILKNQIARELGDEHSLPKDNLVWRIAVNILGVNESIVNKVLRLKSEELEDILLESPTWWYSFVISVNQLEQKLSELSSDYLKEYSILEEMLRNHIGILSSLVAFVLLSQYVHAGKSPMHLQEITSHMANKGLPNLVLDQEFSGWRINYKRIAPLPKFEIRVESTNELIVVDVVFAREARLLGIDGLRKRIYTKLSENQDVRIRTGSVFIDEWLRLVSTVLAIKIVGESMELSRPSLQAYVLKEINLENWNIELRMIKNKKIAVYINHRPIGATLIYPNSEETLQKVEKIIKNSTPKEVKEKYLDTILQQVRDVIKTQFTSN
;
A
#
# COMPACT_ATOMS: atom_id res chain seq x y z
N MET A 1 -34.15 17.57 -25.49
CA MET A 1 -34.00 16.12 -25.75
C MET A 1 -34.06 15.39 -24.42
N THR A 2 -35.14 14.65 -24.21
CA THR A 2 -35.43 13.89 -22.98
C THR A 2 -34.54 12.65 -22.89
N LEU A 3 -33.78 12.53 -21.80
CA LEU A 3 -32.88 11.42 -21.49
C LEU A 3 -33.65 10.08 -21.41
N ASN A 4 -33.08 9.05 -22.06
CA ASN A 4 -33.62 7.70 -22.19
C ASN A 4 -33.72 6.98 -20.81
N PRO A 5 -34.83 6.30 -20.45
CA PRO A 5 -35.04 5.70 -19.11
C PRO A 5 -34.08 4.55 -18.75
N THR A 6 -33.22 4.10 -19.66
CA THR A 6 -32.29 2.98 -19.46
C THR A 6 -31.26 3.24 -18.37
N TYR A 7 -30.92 4.51 -18.09
CA TYR A 7 -29.99 4.89 -17.01
C TYR A 7 -30.46 4.48 -15.61
N LYS A 8 -31.77 4.27 -15.40
CA LYS A 8 -32.33 3.86 -14.11
C LYS A 8 -32.33 2.33 -13.89
N ARG A 9 -32.31 1.53 -14.97
CA ARG A 9 -32.46 0.06 -14.87
C ARG A 9 -31.23 -0.68 -14.35
N LEU A 10 -30.03 -0.11 -14.45
CA LEU A 10 -28.82 -0.71 -13.87
C LEU A 10 -28.81 -0.67 -12.34
N TYR A 11 -29.70 0.10 -11.69
CA TYR A 11 -29.66 0.30 -10.22
C TYR A 11 -31.03 0.24 -9.51
N SER A 12 -32.11 -0.21 -10.17
CA SER A 12 -33.44 -0.26 -9.53
C SER A 12 -34.19 -1.59 -9.59
N SER A 13 -33.54 -2.70 -9.94
CA SER A 13 -34.13 -4.03 -9.71
C SER A 13 -33.71 -4.54 -8.32
N PRO A 14 -34.64 -4.96 -7.45
CA PRO A 14 -34.28 -5.64 -6.23
C PRO A 14 -33.62 -6.96 -6.63
N ILE A 15 -32.31 -7.04 -6.44
CA ILE A 15 -31.55 -8.28 -6.43
C ILE A 15 -32.32 -9.21 -5.49
N LYS A 16 -32.88 -10.30 -6.04
CA LYS A 16 -33.47 -11.34 -5.20
C LYS A 16 -32.42 -11.75 -4.18
N GLN A 17 -32.74 -11.54 -2.91
CA GLN A 17 -31.95 -12.01 -1.78
C GLN A 17 -31.93 -13.54 -1.79
N ASN A 18 -30.98 -14.10 -2.54
CA ASN A 18 -30.51 -15.45 -2.36
C ASN A 18 -29.00 -15.34 -2.08
N GLU A 19 -28.62 -15.68 -0.86
CA GLU A 19 -27.30 -16.15 -0.41
C GLU A 19 -26.05 -15.58 -1.13
N GLY A 20 -25.43 -14.56 -0.51
CA GLY A 20 -23.98 -14.28 -0.64
C GLY A 20 -23.41 -13.98 -2.03
N GLY A 21 -23.79 -12.88 -2.67
CA GLY A 21 -23.17 -12.45 -3.93
C GLY A 21 -21.66 -12.15 -3.77
N THR A 22 -20.80 -12.93 -4.42
CA THR A 22 -19.36 -13.06 -4.15
C THR A 22 -18.45 -11.85 -4.41
N LEU A 23 -18.94 -10.68 -4.87
CA LEU A 23 -18.08 -9.51 -5.22
C LEU A 23 -18.79 -8.13 -5.12
N GLU A 24 -19.80 -7.98 -4.27
CA GLU A 24 -20.62 -6.75 -4.28
C GLU A 24 -19.83 -5.47 -3.96
N ARG A 25 -18.95 -5.49 -2.94
CA ARG A 25 -18.13 -4.32 -2.62
C ARG A 25 -17.11 -4.02 -3.69
N THR A 26 -16.55 -5.06 -4.30
CA THR A 26 -15.66 -4.92 -5.45
C THR A 26 -16.36 -4.16 -6.57
N ARG A 27 -17.57 -4.56 -6.95
CA ARG A 27 -18.35 -3.85 -7.99
C ARG A 27 -18.67 -2.42 -7.59
N GLN A 28 -19.03 -2.17 -6.33
CA GLN A 28 -19.23 -0.81 -5.82
C GLN A 28 -17.95 0.04 -5.93
N ALA A 29 -16.80 -0.53 -5.58
CA ALA A 29 -15.50 0.14 -5.63
C ALA A 29 -15.02 0.40 -7.08
N LEU A 30 -15.46 -0.40 -8.05
CA LEU A 30 -15.17 -0.21 -9.46
C LEU A 30 -15.99 0.92 -10.11
N ARG A 31 -17.02 1.46 -9.47
CA ARG A 31 -17.90 2.51 -10.06
C ARG A 31 -17.15 3.70 -10.64
N LYS A 32 -16.17 4.25 -9.90
CA LYS A 32 -15.37 5.37 -10.41
C LYS A 32 -14.57 5.00 -11.66
N ARG A 33 -14.07 3.76 -11.75
CA ARG A 33 -13.32 3.25 -12.91
C ARG A 33 -14.22 3.00 -14.11
N VAL A 34 -15.44 2.54 -13.86
CA VAL A 34 -16.49 2.43 -14.89
C VAL A 34 -16.87 3.82 -15.41
N ASN A 35 -16.97 4.83 -14.56
CA ASN A 35 -17.24 6.21 -15.02
C ASN A 35 -16.12 6.72 -15.94
N ILE A 36 -14.86 6.53 -15.56
CA ILE A 36 -13.71 6.85 -16.43
C ILE A 36 -13.79 6.09 -17.76
N ALA A 37 -14.21 4.81 -17.73
CA ALA A 37 -14.41 4.03 -18.94
C ALA A 37 -15.53 4.61 -19.83
N VAL A 38 -16.64 5.05 -19.24
CA VAL A 38 -17.75 5.71 -19.96
C VAL A 38 -17.30 7.04 -20.57
N GLU A 39 -16.51 7.84 -19.85
CA GLU A 39 -15.93 9.08 -20.38
C GLU A 39 -14.98 8.81 -21.55
N ALA A 40 -14.15 7.76 -21.45
CA ALA A 40 -13.28 7.32 -22.55
C ALA A 40 -14.10 6.96 -23.79
N ILE A 41 -15.20 6.22 -23.62
CA ILE A 41 -16.11 5.87 -24.72
C ILE A 41 -16.67 7.13 -25.37
N GLY A 42 -17.13 8.11 -24.58
CA GLY A 42 -17.59 9.39 -25.10
C GLY A 42 -16.56 10.08 -25.99
N LYS A 43 -15.30 10.13 -25.54
CA LYS A 43 -14.19 10.71 -26.31
C LYS A 43 -13.79 9.90 -27.56
N ILE A 44 -13.96 8.58 -27.52
CA ILE A 44 -13.77 7.72 -28.70
C ILE A 44 -14.85 8.06 -29.74
N LEU A 45 -16.12 8.13 -29.33
CA LEU A 45 -17.24 8.43 -30.23
C LEU A 45 -17.15 9.83 -30.85
N THR A 46 -16.58 10.81 -30.15
CA THR A 46 -16.34 12.17 -30.68
C THR A 46 -15.10 12.26 -31.56
N GLY A 47 -14.27 11.21 -31.64
CA GLY A 47 -13.03 11.17 -32.41
C GLY A 47 -11.84 11.87 -31.74
N GLU A 48 -11.94 12.22 -30.45
CA GLU A 48 -10.82 12.77 -29.67
C GLU A 48 -9.79 11.69 -29.32
N ILE A 49 -10.24 10.44 -29.11
CA ILE A 49 -9.39 9.28 -28.90
C ILE A 49 -9.48 8.39 -30.14
N THR A 50 -8.39 8.31 -30.90
CA THR A 50 -8.34 7.52 -32.14
C THR A 50 -7.31 6.40 -32.07
N THR A 51 -6.26 6.55 -31.26
CA THR A 51 -5.19 5.55 -31.12
C THR A 51 -5.19 4.88 -29.76
N ARG A 52 -4.48 3.74 -29.67
CA ARG A 52 -4.35 3.01 -28.40
C ARG A 52 -3.50 3.79 -27.40
N GLU A 53 -2.51 4.53 -27.87
CA GLU A 53 -1.71 5.45 -27.08
C GLU A 53 -2.56 6.57 -26.49
N ASP A 54 -3.47 7.17 -27.27
CA ASP A 54 -4.40 8.20 -26.78
C ASP A 54 -5.30 7.66 -25.67
N LEU A 55 -5.86 6.46 -25.86
CA LEU A 55 -6.70 5.81 -24.86
C LEU A 55 -5.92 5.56 -23.55
N ARG A 56 -4.69 5.06 -23.65
CA ARG A 56 -3.84 4.83 -22.47
C ARG A 56 -3.54 6.11 -21.73
N ARG A 57 -3.17 7.17 -22.45
CA ARG A 57 -2.88 8.48 -21.88
C ARG A 57 -4.11 9.01 -21.14
N PHE A 58 -5.26 9.04 -21.80
CA PHE A 58 -6.52 9.48 -21.21
C PHE A 58 -6.89 8.68 -19.95
N LEU A 59 -6.83 7.34 -20.03
CA LEU A 59 -7.13 6.48 -18.88
C LEU A 59 -6.19 6.79 -17.72
N LEU A 60 -4.90 6.95 -18.00
CA LEU A 60 -3.90 7.20 -16.97
C LEU A 60 -4.16 8.55 -16.27
N GLU A 61 -4.31 9.62 -17.03
CA GLU A 61 -4.60 10.98 -16.54
C GLU A 61 -5.89 11.00 -15.72
N SER A 62 -6.97 10.43 -16.25
CA SER A 62 -8.28 10.39 -15.58
C SER A 62 -8.23 9.63 -14.24
N HIS A 63 -7.46 8.54 -14.17
CA HIS A 63 -7.28 7.80 -12.92
C HIS A 63 -6.52 8.63 -11.87
N ILE A 64 -5.46 9.33 -12.30
CA ILE A 64 -4.70 10.21 -11.41
C ILE A 64 -5.58 11.35 -10.88
N GLU A 65 -6.30 12.04 -11.77
CA GLU A 65 -7.20 13.15 -11.43
C GLU A 65 -8.31 12.71 -10.47
N ALA A 66 -8.87 11.53 -10.70
CA ALA A 66 -9.88 10.95 -9.81
C ALA A 66 -9.31 10.45 -8.46
N GLY A 67 -7.99 10.46 -8.30
CA GLY A 67 -7.30 9.96 -7.11
C GLY A 67 -7.53 8.45 -6.89
N ILE A 68 -7.61 7.67 -7.97
CA ILE A 68 -7.82 6.23 -7.91
C ILE A 68 -6.81 5.50 -8.78
N GLU A 69 -6.39 4.33 -8.34
CA GLU A 69 -5.45 3.53 -9.13
C GLU A 69 -6.17 2.74 -10.23
N PRO A 70 -5.58 2.52 -11.42
CA PRO A 70 -6.07 1.48 -12.33
C PRO A 70 -6.13 0.11 -11.63
N ILE A 71 -6.98 -0.81 -12.12
CA ILE A 71 -7.42 -2.04 -11.41
C ILE A 71 -6.28 -2.87 -10.81
N LEU A 72 -5.08 -2.88 -11.42
CA LEU A 72 -3.89 -3.53 -10.87
C LEU A 72 -2.59 -2.74 -11.15
N GLY A 73 -2.67 -1.44 -11.45
CA GLY A 73 -1.50 -0.57 -11.66
C GLY A 73 -1.34 0.08 -13.03
N THR A 74 -0.24 0.82 -13.16
CA THR A 74 -0.01 1.78 -14.25
C THR A 74 0.93 1.30 -15.36
N THR A 75 1.62 0.16 -15.19
CA THR A 75 2.47 -0.36 -16.28
C THR A 75 1.62 -0.70 -17.50
N PRO A 76 2.13 -0.65 -18.75
CA PRO A 76 1.32 -0.91 -19.94
C PRO A 76 0.57 -2.25 -19.89
N SER A 77 1.21 -3.28 -19.32
CA SER A 77 0.58 -4.58 -19.10
C SER A 77 -0.58 -4.52 -18.10
N LYS A 78 -0.46 -3.75 -17.01
CA LYS A 78 -1.49 -3.60 -15.97
C LYS A 78 -2.60 -2.61 -16.40
N LEU A 79 -2.26 -1.54 -17.11
CA LEU A 79 -3.21 -0.57 -17.63
C LEU A 79 -4.19 -1.19 -18.64
N TYR A 80 -3.80 -2.28 -19.30
CA TYR A 80 -4.70 -3.06 -20.15
C TYR A 80 -5.99 -3.50 -19.45
N TYR A 81 -6.00 -3.73 -18.13
CA TYR A 81 -7.24 -4.01 -17.41
C TYR A 81 -8.27 -2.88 -17.58
N SER A 82 -7.81 -1.62 -17.55
CA SER A 82 -8.67 -0.45 -17.81
C SER A 82 -9.05 -0.35 -19.28
N GLU A 83 -8.13 -0.64 -20.21
CA GLU A 83 -8.44 -0.67 -21.66
C GLU A 83 -9.52 -1.73 -21.99
N ALA A 84 -9.39 -2.93 -21.42
CA ALA A 84 -10.37 -4.02 -21.51
C ALA A 84 -11.72 -3.64 -20.89
N MET A 85 -11.71 -2.90 -19.78
CA MET A 85 -12.93 -2.39 -19.14
C MET A 85 -13.67 -1.40 -20.05
N VAL A 86 -12.95 -0.52 -20.76
CA VAL A 86 -13.57 0.39 -21.75
C VAL A 86 -14.35 -0.39 -22.80
N TYR A 87 -13.73 -1.40 -23.42
CA TYR A 87 -14.42 -2.23 -24.40
C TYR A 87 -15.60 -2.99 -23.79
N ALA A 88 -15.40 -3.65 -22.64
CA ALA A 88 -16.45 -4.45 -22.00
C ALA A 88 -17.66 -3.60 -21.60
N VAL A 89 -17.43 -2.39 -21.08
CA VAL A 89 -18.50 -1.44 -20.73
C VAL A 89 -19.20 -0.92 -21.98
N ALA A 90 -18.49 -0.62 -23.06
CA ALA A 90 -19.11 -0.20 -24.32
C ALA A 90 -20.02 -1.30 -24.91
N HIS A 91 -19.51 -2.52 -24.98
CA HIS A 91 -20.22 -3.66 -25.56
C HIS A 91 -21.39 -4.13 -24.68
N TYR A 92 -21.12 -4.56 -23.44
CA TYR A 92 -22.14 -5.15 -22.57
C TYR A 92 -22.93 -4.12 -21.75
N GLY A 93 -22.29 -3.02 -21.35
CA GLY A 93 -22.92 -2.01 -20.50
C GLY A 93 -23.77 -1.00 -21.27
N LEU A 94 -23.28 -0.54 -22.44
CA LEU A 94 -23.94 0.49 -23.25
C LEU A 94 -24.57 -0.05 -24.54
N GLY A 95 -24.23 -1.27 -24.98
CA GLY A 95 -24.80 -1.89 -26.18
C GLY A 95 -24.30 -1.31 -27.51
N LEU A 96 -23.11 -0.70 -27.52
CA LEU A 96 -22.55 0.06 -28.66
C LEU A 96 -21.84 -0.82 -29.69
N ASN A 97 -22.45 -1.94 -30.07
CA ASN A 97 -21.76 -2.95 -30.88
C ASN A 97 -21.43 -2.45 -32.29
N GLU A 98 -22.36 -1.71 -32.91
CA GLU A 98 -22.18 -1.17 -34.26
C GLU A 98 -21.17 -0.02 -34.28
N GLU A 99 -21.18 0.84 -33.26
CA GLU A 99 -20.25 1.96 -33.14
C GLU A 99 -18.83 1.47 -32.85
N LEU A 100 -18.67 0.41 -32.05
CA LEU A 100 -17.36 -0.20 -31.81
C LEU A 100 -16.71 -0.74 -33.09
N ASP A 101 -17.50 -1.11 -34.10
CA ASP A 101 -16.99 -1.58 -35.38
C ASP A 101 -16.33 -0.46 -36.20
N ILE A 102 -16.74 0.80 -35.99
CA ILE A 102 -16.08 1.99 -36.56
C ILE A 102 -14.66 2.11 -35.99
N PHE A 103 -14.48 1.75 -34.72
CA PHE A 103 -13.19 1.79 -34.00
C PHE A 103 -12.53 0.42 -33.91
N LYS A 104 -12.77 -0.46 -34.89
CA LYS A 104 -12.24 -1.83 -34.91
C LYS A 104 -10.72 -1.91 -34.74
N ASP A 105 -9.97 -0.91 -35.19
CA ASP A 105 -8.51 -0.92 -35.06
C ASP A 105 -8.06 -0.61 -33.63
N LEU A 106 -8.82 0.21 -32.89
CA LEU A 106 -8.57 0.54 -31.48
C LEU A 106 -8.80 -0.68 -30.56
N PHE A 107 -9.84 -1.47 -30.86
CA PHE A 107 -10.28 -2.62 -30.04
C PHE A 107 -10.17 -3.97 -30.75
N LYS A 108 -9.31 -4.08 -31.75
CA LYS A 108 -9.19 -5.30 -32.58
C LYS A 108 -9.03 -6.57 -31.76
N ARG A 109 -8.23 -6.48 -30.70
CA ARG A 109 -7.91 -7.61 -29.82
C ARG A 109 -9.10 -7.94 -28.92
N GLU A 110 -9.69 -6.94 -28.29
CA GLU A 110 -10.84 -7.11 -27.39
C GLU A 110 -12.04 -7.69 -28.14
N LYS A 111 -12.28 -7.24 -29.37
CA LYS A 111 -13.31 -7.80 -30.25
C LYS A 111 -13.10 -9.29 -30.51
N GLN A 112 -11.90 -9.69 -30.93
CA GLN A 112 -11.56 -11.11 -31.15
C GLN A 112 -11.77 -11.98 -29.90
N PHE A 113 -11.39 -11.46 -28.73
CA PHE A 113 -11.60 -12.16 -27.47
C PHE A 113 -13.08 -12.25 -27.12
N ASN A 114 -13.81 -11.17 -27.32
CA ASN A 114 -15.24 -11.06 -27.04
C ASN A 114 -16.07 -12.02 -27.89
N ASP A 115 -15.76 -12.15 -29.18
CA ASP A 115 -16.49 -13.06 -30.07
C ASP A 115 -16.41 -14.51 -29.58
N THR A 116 -15.22 -14.89 -29.09
CA THR A 116 -14.97 -16.24 -28.53
C THR A 116 -15.68 -16.44 -27.20
N ILE A 117 -15.65 -15.43 -26.31
CA ILE A 117 -16.32 -15.52 -25.00
C ILE A 117 -17.84 -15.45 -25.12
N SER A 118 -18.38 -14.63 -26.02
CA SER A 118 -19.83 -14.55 -26.27
C SER A 118 -20.35 -15.90 -26.75
N ARG A 119 -19.61 -16.56 -27.65
CA ARG A 119 -19.93 -17.93 -28.07
C ARG A 119 -19.93 -18.91 -26.91
N TYR A 120 -18.95 -18.81 -26.01
CA TYR A 120 -18.93 -19.63 -24.80
C TYR A 120 -20.13 -19.38 -23.89
N ILE A 121 -20.53 -18.12 -23.69
CA ILE A 121 -21.70 -17.78 -22.87
C ILE A 121 -22.97 -18.41 -23.46
N GLU A 122 -23.09 -18.46 -24.78
CA GLU A 122 -24.22 -19.08 -25.48
C GLU A 122 -24.18 -20.62 -25.45
N THR A 123 -23.04 -21.21 -25.80
CA THR A 123 -22.94 -22.67 -26.06
C THR A 123 -22.42 -23.47 -24.88
N HIS A 124 -21.81 -22.81 -23.89
CA HIS A 124 -21.05 -23.42 -22.79
C HIS A 124 -19.89 -24.32 -23.27
N ASP A 125 -19.42 -24.14 -24.50
CA ASP A 125 -18.34 -24.93 -25.09
C ASP A 125 -16.96 -24.34 -24.76
N ALA A 126 -16.40 -24.77 -23.61
CA ALA A 126 -15.07 -24.36 -23.20
C ALA A 126 -13.95 -24.88 -24.14
N LYS A 127 -14.19 -25.93 -24.94
CA LYS A 127 -13.17 -26.46 -25.87
C LYS A 127 -12.93 -25.52 -27.04
N ALA A 128 -13.98 -24.89 -27.57
CA ALA A 128 -13.83 -23.86 -28.59
C ALA A 128 -12.95 -22.68 -28.10
N VAL A 129 -13.11 -22.29 -26.82
CA VAL A 129 -12.26 -21.27 -26.20
C VAL A 129 -10.81 -21.73 -26.11
N PHE A 130 -10.59 -22.99 -25.75
CA PHE A 130 -9.27 -23.59 -25.67
C PHE A 130 -8.56 -23.61 -27.04
N GLU A 131 -9.25 -24.03 -28.10
CA GLU A 131 -8.71 -24.05 -29.46
C GLU A 131 -8.34 -22.63 -29.94
N PHE A 132 -9.21 -21.65 -29.69
CA PHE A 132 -8.90 -20.25 -29.96
C PHE A 132 -7.63 -19.80 -29.23
N VAL A 133 -7.53 -20.07 -27.93
CA VAL A 133 -6.36 -19.67 -27.14
C VAL A 133 -5.07 -20.34 -27.62
N LEU A 134 -5.11 -21.59 -28.10
CA LEU A 134 -3.93 -22.25 -28.68
C LEU A 134 -3.44 -21.57 -29.96
N SER A 135 -4.32 -20.89 -30.70
CA SER A 135 -3.95 -20.12 -31.88
C SER A 135 -3.26 -18.77 -31.54
N LEU A 136 -3.38 -18.31 -30.29
CA LEU A 136 -2.86 -17.02 -29.86
C LEU A 136 -1.36 -17.06 -29.60
N SER A 137 -0.72 -15.91 -29.84
CA SER A 137 0.65 -15.69 -29.37
C SER A 137 0.72 -15.66 -27.84
N LYS A 138 1.94 -15.87 -27.33
CA LYS A 138 2.28 -15.84 -25.90
C LYS A 138 1.70 -14.62 -25.16
N SER A 139 1.83 -13.43 -25.75
CA SER A 139 1.39 -12.15 -25.18
C SER A 139 -0.12 -11.97 -25.31
N SER A 140 -0.71 -12.37 -26.44
CA SER A 140 -2.15 -12.29 -26.67
C SER A 140 -2.94 -13.14 -25.68
N TYR A 141 -2.42 -14.32 -25.31
CA TYR A 141 -3.01 -15.14 -24.26
C TYR A 141 -3.14 -14.43 -22.90
N GLU A 142 -2.11 -13.68 -22.48
CA GLU A 142 -2.18 -12.93 -21.22
C GLU A 142 -3.25 -11.84 -21.27
N TYR A 143 -3.35 -11.13 -22.40
CA TYR A 143 -4.39 -10.13 -22.60
C TYR A 143 -5.80 -10.74 -22.63
N PHE A 144 -5.95 -11.94 -23.17
CA PHE A 144 -7.21 -12.69 -23.12
C PHE A 144 -7.61 -13.01 -21.67
N LEU A 145 -6.69 -13.51 -20.85
CA LEU A 145 -6.96 -13.79 -19.44
C LEU A 145 -7.31 -12.51 -18.65
N LYS A 146 -6.66 -11.37 -18.93
CA LYS A 146 -7.03 -10.07 -18.32
C LYS A 146 -8.46 -9.67 -18.69
N TYR A 147 -8.81 -9.81 -19.98
CA TYR A 147 -10.16 -9.50 -20.46
C TYR A 147 -11.21 -10.39 -19.76
N LEU A 148 -10.92 -11.69 -19.61
CA LEU A 148 -11.78 -12.62 -18.88
C LEU A 148 -12.01 -12.20 -17.42
N VAL A 149 -10.95 -11.78 -16.72
CA VAL A 149 -11.04 -11.26 -15.35
C VAL A 149 -11.89 -9.99 -15.29
N ILE A 150 -11.76 -9.08 -16.27
CA ILE A 150 -12.60 -7.88 -16.33
C ILE A 150 -14.08 -8.20 -16.50
N LEU A 151 -14.43 -9.13 -17.39
CA LEU A 151 -15.81 -9.56 -17.58
C LEU A 151 -16.40 -10.14 -16.28
N TRP A 152 -15.62 -10.95 -15.56
CA TRP A 152 -16.02 -11.48 -14.26
C TRP A 152 -16.20 -10.38 -13.19
N LEU A 153 -15.23 -9.47 -13.06
CA LEU A 153 -15.29 -8.36 -12.11
C LEU A 153 -16.51 -7.45 -12.35
N LEU A 154 -16.85 -7.21 -13.61
CA LEU A 154 -18.03 -6.43 -14.01
C LEU A 154 -19.35 -7.21 -13.91
N GLY A 155 -19.30 -8.53 -13.73
CA GLY A 155 -20.48 -9.39 -13.66
C GLY A 155 -21.07 -9.77 -15.02
N PHE A 156 -20.35 -9.55 -16.12
CA PHE A 156 -20.75 -10.02 -17.46
C PHE A 156 -20.39 -11.49 -17.69
N LEU A 157 -19.48 -12.04 -16.88
CA LEU A 157 -19.16 -13.47 -16.84
C LEU A 157 -19.41 -14.01 -15.42
N GLU A 158 -20.21 -15.06 -15.31
CA GLU A 158 -20.45 -15.74 -14.03
C GLU A 158 -19.21 -16.50 -13.54
N GLU A 159 -19.11 -16.68 -12.22
CA GLU A 159 -17.97 -17.34 -11.59
C GLU A 159 -17.81 -18.79 -12.05
N GLN A 160 -18.91 -19.54 -12.19
CA GLN A 160 -18.87 -20.91 -12.73
C GLN A 160 -18.34 -20.92 -14.17
N GLY A 161 -18.72 -19.91 -14.96
CA GLY A 161 -18.25 -19.74 -16.32
C GLY A 161 -16.74 -19.49 -16.38
N LEU A 162 -16.25 -18.62 -15.51
CA LEU A 162 -14.81 -18.36 -15.34
C LEU A 162 -14.05 -19.63 -14.94
N ILE A 163 -14.56 -20.38 -13.95
CA ILE A 163 -13.93 -21.63 -13.47
C ILE A 163 -13.83 -22.65 -14.60
N ALA A 164 -14.89 -22.83 -15.38
CA ALA A 164 -14.92 -23.78 -16.49
C ALA A 164 -13.90 -23.42 -17.58
N VAL A 165 -13.86 -22.15 -18.02
CA VAL A 165 -12.89 -21.69 -19.01
C VAL A 165 -11.46 -21.87 -18.50
N LEU A 166 -11.16 -21.39 -17.28
CA LEU A 166 -9.82 -21.54 -16.70
C LEU A 166 -9.46 -23.03 -16.49
N GLY A 167 -10.45 -23.87 -16.15
CA GLY A 167 -10.30 -25.32 -16.03
C GLY A 167 -9.85 -25.97 -17.32
N GLU A 168 -10.52 -25.65 -18.44
CA GLU A 168 -10.16 -26.17 -19.75
C GLU A 168 -8.76 -25.72 -20.18
N LEU A 169 -8.45 -24.43 -20.01
CA LEU A 169 -7.13 -23.87 -20.32
C LEU A 169 -6.00 -24.49 -19.50
N SER A 170 -6.29 -24.96 -18.29
CA SER A 170 -5.29 -25.57 -17.39
C SER A 170 -4.92 -27.00 -17.77
N LYS A 171 -5.69 -27.66 -18.66
CA LYS A 171 -5.36 -29.01 -19.17
C LYS A 171 -4.11 -29.05 -20.04
N ASN A 172 -3.73 -27.91 -20.61
CA ASN A 172 -2.49 -27.78 -21.38
C ASN A 172 -1.36 -27.25 -20.50
N GLU A 173 -0.32 -28.05 -20.29
CA GLU A 173 0.82 -27.69 -19.43
C GLU A 173 1.51 -26.38 -19.85
N LYS A 174 1.56 -26.06 -21.15
CA LYS A 174 2.16 -24.81 -21.65
C LYS A 174 1.38 -23.57 -21.20
N LEU A 175 0.08 -23.72 -20.97
CA LEU A 175 -0.82 -22.65 -20.55
C LEU A 175 -1.01 -22.64 -19.03
N ALA A 176 -0.99 -23.83 -18.39
CA ALA A 176 -1.34 -24.06 -16.99
C ALA A 176 -0.65 -23.10 -16.01
N HIS A 177 0.66 -22.88 -16.15
CA HIS A 177 1.39 -21.97 -15.25
C HIS A 177 0.82 -20.55 -15.26
N ARG A 178 0.41 -20.04 -16.43
CA ARG A 178 -0.17 -18.69 -16.53
C ARG A 178 -1.63 -18.67 -16.17
N THR A 179 -2.39 -19.70 -16.56
CA THR A 179 -3.78 -19.83 -16.09
C THR A 179 -3.84 -19.77 -14.56
N ARG A 180 -2.91 -20.46 -13.89
CA ARG A 180 -2.71 -20.42 -12.44
C ARG A 180 -2.41 -19.00 -11.91
N SER A 181 -1.57 -18.22 -12.57
CA SER A 181 -1.32 -16.83 -12.13
C SER A 181 -2.56 -15.93 -12.22
N TYR A 182 -3.45 -16.17 -13.19
CA TYR A 182 -4.70 -15.41 -13.30
C TYR A 182 -5.78 -15.92 -12.34
N ARG A 183 -5.84 -17.23 -12.08
CA ARG A 183 -6.63 -17.75 -10.95
C ARG A 183 -6.18 -17.13 -9.63
N ALA A 184 -4.88 -16.94 -9.41
CA ALA A 184 -4.39 -16.24 -8.23
C ALA A 184 -4.90 -14.79 -8.15
N VAL A 185 -5.07 -14.09 -9.28
CA VAL A 185 -5.72 -12.76 -9.31
C VAL A 185 -7.17 -12.83 -8.84
N VAL A 186 -7.93 -13.82 -9.32
CA VAL A 186 -9.32 -14.07 -8.91
C VAL A 186 -9.39 -14.34 -7.40
N VAL A 187 -8.55 -15.24 -6.89
CA VAL A 187 -8.42 -15.52 -5.44
C VAL A 187 -8.09 -14.24 -4.67
N ALA A 188 -7.23 -13.37 -5.20
CA ALA A 188 -6.85 -12.13 -4.52
C ALA A 188 -8.01 -11.14 -4.41
N PHE A 189 -8.84 -11.00 -5.46
CA PHE A 189 -10.06 -10.20 -5.40
C PHE A 189 -11.05 -10.76 -4.39
N SER A 190 -11.34 -12.07 -4.44
CA SER A 190 -12.25 -12.71 -3.50
C SER A 190 -11.74 -12.59 -2.05
N LEU A 191 -10.44 -12.77 -1.81
CA LEU A 191 -9.88 -12.60 -0.47
C LEU A 191 -9.93 -11.15 0.02
N ALA A 192 -9.69 -10.18 -0.87
CA ALA A 192 -9.79 -8.75 -0.56
C ALA A 192 -11.24 -8.32 -0.25
N GLU A 193 -12.22 -8.88 -0.95
CA GLU A 193 -13.66 -8.70 -0.68
C GLU A 193 -13.99 -9.16 0.75
N GLN A 194 -13.51 -10.35 1.13
CA GLN A 194 -13.73 -10.93 2.47
C GLN A 194 -13.03 -10.11 3.57
N LEU A 195 -11.85 -9.56 3.28
CA LEU A 195 -11.17 -8.58 4.16
C LEU A 195 -11.99 -7.30 4.33
N SER A 196 -12.53 -6.76 3.23
CA SER A 196 -13.38 -5.55 3.27
C SER A 196 -14.64 -5.77 4.10
N ASN A 197 -15.25 -6.95 3.97
CA ASN A 197 -16.42 -7.34 4.76
C ASN A 197 -16.10 -7.61 6.25
N GLY A 198 -14.83 -7.56 6.65
CA GLY A 198 -14.42 -7.79 8.03
C GLY A 198 -14.57 -9.25 8.45
N LEU A 199 -14.53 -10.20 7.51
CA LEU A 199 -14.66 -11.63 7.81
C LEU A 199 -13.30 -12.30 8.13
N VAL A 200 -12.20 -11.58 7.91
CA VAL A 200 -10.84 -12.05 8.16
C VAL A 200 -10.11 -11.07 9.08
N HIS A 201 -9.67 -11.53 10.24
CA HIS A 201 -9.05 -10.67 11.27
C HIS A 201 -7.62 -11.08 11.63
N LYS A 202 -7.24 -12.33 11.32
CA LYS A 202 -5.95 -12.91 11.66
C LYS A 202 -5.27 -13.56 10.46
N LYS A 203 -3.95 -13.68 10.56
CA LYS A 203 -3.11 -14.31 9.53
C LYS A 203 -3.50 -15.76 9.27
N THR A 204 -3.86 -16.51 10.31
CA THR A 204 -4.27 -17.92 10.19
C THR A 204 -5.60 -18.07 9.46
N GLU A 205 -6.59 -17.24 9.81
CA GLU A 205 -7.89 -17.20 9.13
C GLU A 205 -7.71 -16.88 7.64
N LYS A 206 -6.85 -15.90 7.32
CA LYS A 206 -6.50 -15.55 5.94
C LYS A 206 -5.90 -16.73 5.18
N GLU A 207 -4.93 -17.45 5.74
CA GLU A 207 -4.31 -18.60 5.05
C GLU A 207 -5.32 -19.72 4.81
N ILE A 208 -6.21 -20.00 5.76
CA ILE A 208 -7.27 -21.01 5.60
C ILE A 208 -8.21 -20.60 4.46
N LEU A 209 -8.72 -19.36 4.50
CA LEU A 209 -9.65 -18.85 3.50
C LEU A 209 -9.02 -18.77 2.10
N LYS A 210 -7.76 -18.34 2.01
CA LYS A 210 -7.02 -18.29 0.74
C LYS A 210 -6.93 -19.67 0.08
N ASN A 211 -6.65 -20.72 0.87
CA ASN A 211 -6.62 -22.11 0.37
C ASN A 211 -8.01 -22.62 0.00
N GLN A 212 -9.04 -22.27 0.78
CA GLN A 212 -10.42 -22.62 0.47
C GLN A 212 -10.87 -22.04 -0.88
N ILE A 213 -10.71 -20.73 -1.08
CA ILE A 213 -11.09 -20.06 -2.33
C ILE A 213 -10.34 -20.67 -3.53
N ALA A 214 -9.03 -20.94 -3.38
CA ALA A 214 -8.25 -21.55 -4.46
C ALA A 214 -8.76 -22.95 -4.86
N ARG A 215 -9.19 -23.75 -3.87
CA ARG A 215 -9.83 -25.06 -4.11
C ARG A 215 -11.18 -24.93 -4.82
N GLU A 216 -12.00 -23.99 -4.38
CA GLU A 216 -13.31 -23.71 -4.99
C GLU A 216 -13.17 -23.28 -6.46
N LEU A 217 -12.09 -22.56 -6.80
CA LEU A 217 -11.74 -22.18 -8.18
C LEU A 217 -11.06 -23.31 -9.01
N GLY A 218 -10.92 -24.50 -8.43
CA GLY A 218 -10.43 -25.70 -9.13
C GLY A 218 -8.90 -25.81 -9.26
N ASP A 219 -8.11 -25.07 -8.46
CA ASP A 219 -6.65 -25.29 -8.33
C ASP A 219 -6.11 -24.75 -7.01
N GLU A 220 -5.83 -25.66 -6.07
CA GLU A 220 -5.30 -25.31 -4.74
C GLU A 220 -3.90 -24.69 -4.76
N HIS A 221 -3.19 -24.76 -5.89
CA HIS A 221 -1.89 -24.13 -6.05
C HIS A 221 -1.97 -22.69 -6.60
N SER A 222 -3.17 -22.20 -6.93
CA SER A 222 -3.41 -20.83 -7.41
C SER A 222 -3.42 -19.79 -6.27
N LEU A 223 -2.42 -19.82 -5.40
CA LEU A 223 -2.38 -18.95 -4.23
C LEU A 223 -1.74 -17.59 -4.56
N PRO A 224 -2.43 -16.46 -4.31
CA PRO A 224 -1.85 -15.14 -4.52
C PRO A 224 -0.79 -14.81 -3.48
N LYS A 225 0.14 -13.95 -3.88
CA LYS A 225 1.03 -13.25 -2.97
C LYS A 225 0.26 -12.19 -2.19
N ASP A 226 0.66 -11.95 -0.95
CA ASP A 226 0.01 -10.97 -0.07
C ASP A 226 0.09 -9.54 -0.65
N ASN A 227 1.11 -9.22 -1.44
CA ASN A 227 1.27 -7.90 -2.07
C ASN A 227 0.14 -7.59 -3.07
N LEU A 228 -0.29 -8.57 -3.85
CA LEU A 228 -1.44 -8.44 -4.75
C LEU A 228 -2.74 -8.22 -3.96
N VAL A 229 -2.96 -8.98 -2.89
CA VAL A 229 -4.13 -8.85 -2.01
C VAL A 229 -4.16 -7.48 -1.35
N TRP A 230 -3.01 -6.99 -0.88
CA TRP A 230 -2.89 -5.66 -0.28
C TRP A 230 -3.29 -4.57 -1.25
N ARG A 231 -2.75 -4.61 -2.48
CA ARG A 231 -3.06 -3.63 -3.54
C ARG A 231 -4.55 -3.57 -3.82
N ILE A 232 -5.20 -4.72 -3.96
CA ILE A 232 -6.64 -4.77 -4.21
C ILE A 232 -7.41 -4.24 -3.00
N ALA A 233 -7.11 -4.72 -1.80
CA ALA A 233 -7.83 -4.33 -0.59
C ALA A 233 -7.71 -2.81 -0.31
N VAL A 234 -6.50 -2.25 -0.40
CA VAL A 234 -6.26 -0.85 -0.06
C VAL A 234 -6.58 0.08 -1.23
N ASN A 235 -5.99 -0.15 -2.42
CA ASN A 235 -6.06 0.81 -3.53
C ASN A 235 -7.33 0.67 -4.38
N ILE A 236 -7.96 -0.52 -4.39
CA ILE A 236 -9.20 -0.74 -5.12
C ILE A 236 -10.40 -0.63 -4.18
N LEU A 237 -10.43 -1.43 -3.11
CA LEU A 237 -11.58 -1.52 -2.20
C LEU A 237 -11.60 -0.45 -1.09
N GLY A 238 -10.53 0.33 -0.92
CA GLY A 238 -10.46 1.38 0.10
C GLY A 238 -10.45 0.86 1.53
N VAL A 239 -10.01 -0.38 1.76
CA VAL A 239 -9.90 -0.97 3.09
C VAL A 239 -8.79 -0.25 3.86
N ASN A 240 -9.05 0.08 5.13
CA ASN A 240 -8.08 0.76 5.97
C ASN A 240 -6.79 -0.06 6.12
N GLU A 241 -5.64 0.58 5.88
CA GLU A 241 -4.31 -0.04 5.91
C GLU A 241 -4.03 -0.79 7.23
N SER A 242 -4.49 -0.27 8.37
CA SER A 242 -4.25 -0.89 9.67
C SER A 242 -4.84 -2.30 9.79
N ILE A 243 -5.99 -2.53 9.12
CA ILE A 243 -6.67 -3.81 9.07
C ILE A 243 -5.86 -4.76 8.17
N VAL A 244 -5.52 -4.29 6.97
CA VAL A 244 -4.82 -5.08 5.97
C VAL A 244 -3.41 -5.47 6.46
N ASN A 245 -2.66 -4.52 7.00
CA ASN A 245 -1.29 -4.70 7.51
C ASN A 245 -1.21 -5.65 8.72
N LYS A 246 -2.32 -5.83 9.45
CA LYS A 246 -2.42 -6.80 10.55
C LYS A 246 -2.56 -8.23 10.03
N VAL A 247 -3.28 -8.41 8.92
CA VAL A 247 -3.66 -9.71 8.36
C VAL A 247 -2.65 -10.22 7.33
N LEU A 248 -2.08 -9.32 6.53
CA LEU A 248 -1.11 -9.66 5.50
C LEU A 248 0.32 -9.68 6.05
N ARG A 249 1.21 -10.39 5.36
CA ARG A 249 2.65 -10.45 5.61
C ARG A 249 3.35 -9.91 4.36
N LEU A 250 3.52 -8.60 4.34
CA LEU A 250 4.33 -7.92 3.33
C LEU A 250 5.74 -7.71 3.82
N LYS A 251 6.68 -7.81 2.89
CA LYS A 251 8.02 -7.24 3.04
C LYS A 251 8.01 -5.75 2.70
N SER A 252 9.02 -5.03 3.18
CA SER A 252 9.19 -3.60 2.90
C SER A 252 9.32 -3.37 1.40
N GLU A 253 10.13 -4.17 0.71
CA GLU A 253 10.37 -4.00 -0.73
C GLU A 253 9.10 -4.26 -1.55
N GLU A 254 8.30 -5.24 -1.16
CA GLU A 254 7.03 -5.55 -1.84
C GLU A 254 6.02 -4.40 -1.71
N LEU A 255 6.00 -3.73 -0.56
CA LEU A 255 5.15 -2.56 -0.33
C LEU A 255 5.65 -1.36 -1.13
N GLU A 256 6.97 -1.13 -1.14
CA GLU A 256 7.62 -0.09 -1.95
C GLU A 256 7.25 -0.25 -3.44
N ASP A 257 7.38 -1.45 -4.01
CA ASP A 257 7.06 -1.72 -5.42
C ASP A 257 5.60 -1.42 -5.78
N ILE A 258 4.65 -1.78 -4.90
CA ILE A 258 3.22 -1.48 -5.14
C ILE A 258 3.00 0.02 -5.23
N LEU A 259 3.60 0.77 -4.31
CA LEU A 259 3.32 2.19 -4.13
C LEU A 259 4.03 3.04 -5.16
N LEU A 260 5.22 2.66 -5.60
CA LEU A 260 5.93 3.32 -6.69
C LEU A 260 5.17 3.23 -8.02
N GLU A 261 4.35 2.21 -8.21
CA GLU A 261 3.45 2.12 -9.38
C GLU A 261 2.10 2.84 -9.18
N SER A 262 1.77 3.27 -7.96
CA SER A 262 0.43 3.75 -7.61
C SER A 262 0.36 5.27 -7.54
N PRO A 263 -0.19 5.96 -8.57
CA PRO A 263 -0.17 7.41 -8.62
C PRO A 263 -1.00 8.08 -7.52
N THR A 264 -2.00 7.37 -7.00
CA THR A 264 -2.89 7.84 -5.93
C THR A 264 -2.11 8.28 -4.70
N TRP A 265 -0.98 7.65 -4.39
CA TRP A 265 -0.19 7.99 -3.22
C TRP A 265 0.68 9.23 -3.41
N TRP A 266 0.95 9.62 -4.65
CA TRP A 266 1.89 10.70 -4.96
C TRP A 266 1.15 11.96 -5.39
N TYR A 267 0.36 11.89 -6.46
CA TYR A 267 -0.29 13.06 -7.04
C TYR A 267 -1.37 13.66 -6.13
N SER A 268 -2.11 12.84 -5.38
CA SER A 268 -3.16 13.37 -4.49
C SER A 268 -2.61 14.12 -3.27
N PHE A 269 -1.37 13.85 -2.87
CA PHE A 269 -0.79 14.38 -1.63
C PHE A 269 0.35 15.37 -1.87
N VAL A 270 1.21 15.10 -2.86
CA VAL A 270 2.39 15.93 -3.19
C VAL A 270 1.97 17.09 -4.08
N ILE A 271 1.44 16.80 -5.27
CA ILE A 271 0.95 17.79 -6.24
C ILE A 271 0.00 17.12 -7.23
N SER A 272 -1.18 17.69 -7.46
CA SER A 272 -2.11 17.16 -8.48
C SER A 272 -1.59 17.40 -9.90
N VAL A 273 -2.10 16.66 -10.89
CA VAL A 273 -1.70 16.83 -12.30
C VAL A 273 -1.95 18.26 -12.77
N ASN A 274 -3.14 18.79 -12.53
CA ASN A 274 -3.49 20.16 -12.93
C ASN A 274 -2.57 21.22 -12.29
N GLN A 275 -2.21 21.03 -11.01
CA GLN A 275 -1.26 21.92 -10.34
C GLN A 275 0.15 21.78 -10.92
N LEU A 276 0.57 20.56 -11.26
CA LEU A 276 1.86 20.31 -11.90
C LEU A 276 1.92 21.00 -13.26
N GLU A 277 0.91 20.81 -14.11
CA GLU A 277 0.83 21.46 -15.43
C GLU A 277 0.85 22.98 -15.32
N GLN A 278 0.07 23.55 -14.39
CA GLN A 278 0.08 24.98 -14.13
C GLN A 278 1.49 25.46 -13.76
N LYS A 279 2.14 24.81 -12.79
CA LYS A 279 3.49 25.21 -12.35
C LYS A 279 4.53 25.04 -13.45
N LEU A 280 4.42 24.01 -14.29
CA LEU A 280 5.31 23.82 -15.43
C LEU A 280 5.14 24.94 -16.47
N SER A 281 3.91 25.42 -16.69
CA SER A 281 3.65 26.53 -17.62
C SER A 281 4.23 27.87 -17.16
N GLU A 282 4.50 28.01 -15.86
CA GLU A 282 5.08 29.20 -15.24
C GLU A 282 6.63 29.19 -15.28
N LEU A 283 7.26 28.07 -15.66
CA LEU A 283 8.72 27.95 -15.74
C LEU A 283 9.30 28.70 -16.94
N SER A 284 10.51 29.25 -16.79
CA SER A 284 11.27 29.80 -17.91
C SER A 284 11.70 28.71 -18.90
N SER A 285 12.06 29.11 -20.13
CA SER A 285 12.55 28.18 -21.17
C SER A 285 13.72 27.32 -20.70
N ASP A 286 14.62 27.89 -19.89
CA ASP A 286 15.81 27.20 -19.39
C ASP A 286 15.42 26.12 -18.38
N TYR A 287 14.53 26.44 -17.43
CA TYR A 287 14.05 25.47 -16.44
C TYR A 287 13.15 24.39 -17.06
N LEU A 288 12.36 24.72 -18.08
CA LEU A 288 11.59 23.73 -18.84
C LEU A 288 12.50 22.72 -19.53
N LYS A 289 13.61 23.19 -20.12
CA LYS A 289 14.60 22.31 -20.75
C LYS A 289 15.25 21.37 -19.74
N GLU A 290 15.66 21.89 -18.58
CA GLU A 290 16.23 21.07 -17.49
C GLU A 290 15.22 20.09 -16.92
N TYR A 291 13.96 20.51 -16.76
CA TYR A 291 12.87 19.62 -16.37
C TYR A 291 12.70 18.47 -17.36
N SER A 292 12.64 18.75 -18.67
CA SER A 292 12.48 17.70 -19.70
C SER A 292 13.61 16.69 -19.66
N ILE A 293 14.87 17.16 -19.50
CA ILE A 293 16.03 16.27 -19.37
C ILE A 293 15.89 15.38 -18.13
N LEU A 294 15.59 15.97 -16.96
CA LEU A 294 15.44 15.23 -15.72
C LEU A 294 14.27 14.25 -15.76
N GLU A 295 13.14 14.66 -16.30
CA GLU A 295 11.96 13.83 -16.45
C GLU A 295 12.26 12.63 -17.35
N GLU A 296 12.88 12.85 -18.52
CA GLU A 296 13.27 11.78 -19.44
C GLU A 296 14.22 10.77 -18.78
N MET A 297 15.19 11.27 -18.00
CA MET A 297 16.11 10.44 -17.23
C MET A 297 15.38 9.57 -16.18
N LEU A 298 14.42 10.14 -15.47
CA LEU A 298 13.66 9.43 -14.42
C LEU A 298 12.61 8.48 -15.00
N ARG A 299 12.05 8.78 -16.17
CA ARG A 299 10.95 8.06 -16.81
C ARG A 299 11.23 6.56 -16.96
N ASN A 300 12.47 6.20 -17.28
CA ASN A 300 12.89 4.80 -17.43
C ASN A 300 12.89 4.00 -16.11
N HIS A 301 12.90 4.68 -14.97
CA HIS A 301 13.02 4.05 -13.65
C HIS A 301 11.73 4.09 -12.84
N ILE A 302 10.98 5.20 -12.91
CA ILE A 302 9.78 5.43 -12.07
C ILE A 302 8.52 5.70 -12.88
N GLY A 303 8.59 5.57 -14.21
CA GLY A 303 7.44 5.65 -15.11
C GLY A 303 6.64 6.92 -14.87
N ILE A 304 5.36 6.78 -14.52
CA ILE A 304 4.41 7.88 -14.34
C ILE A 304 4.80 8.91 -13.27
N LEU A 305 5.66 8.55 -12.32
CA LEU A 305 6.09 9.45 -11.26
C LEU A 305 7.21 10.40 -11.72
N SER A 306 7.80 10.18 -12.90
CA SER A 306 8.91 10.99 -13.42
C SER A 306 8.57 12.47 -13.46
N SER A 307 7.42 12.84 -14.01
CA SER A 307 6.99 14.24 -14.12
C SER A 307 6.90 14.92 -12.76
N LEU A 308 6.23 14.29 -11.80
CA LEU A 308 6.09 14.80 -10.44
C LEU A 308 7.44 14.91 -9.74
N VAL A 309 8.24 13.84 -9.75
CA VAL A 309 9.52 13.80 -9.03
C VAL A 309 10.54 14.75 -9.66
N ALA A 310 10.60 14.83 -10.99
CA ALA A 310 11.46 15.76 -11.72
C ALA A 310 11.14 17.21 -11.32
N PHE A 311 9.85 17.57 -11.33
CA PHE A 311 9.43 18.91 -10.97
C PHE A 311 9.80 19.26 -9.52
N VAL A 312 9.54 18.35 -8.57
CA VAL A 312 9.82 18.59 -7.15
C VAL A 312 11.32 18.68 -6.90
N LEU A 313 12.14 17.83 -7.52
CA LEU A 313 13.60 17.90 -7.42
C LEU A 313 14.11 19.21 -8.01
N LEU A 314 13.73 19.56 -9.24
CA LEU A 314 14.15 20.80 -9.88
C LEU A 314 13.79 22.02 -9.04
N SER A 315 12.53 22.12 -8.61
CA SER A 315 12.04 23.24 -7.80
C SER A 315 12.82 23.38 -6.49
N GLN A 316 13.13 22.25 -5.84
CA GLN A 316 13.90 22.24 -4.60
C GLN A 316 15.38 22.63 -4.82
N TYR A 317 16.00 22.25 -5.93
CA TYR A 317 17.35 22.69 -6.30
C TYR A 317 17.40 24.20 -6.55
N VAL A 318 16.45 24.72 -7.32
CA VAL A 318 16.34 26.16 -7.62
C VAL A 318 16.12 26.96 -6.34
N HIS A 319 15.19 26.52 -5.50
CA HIS A 319 14.90 27.15 -4.21
C HIS A 319 16.11 27.15 -3.27
N ALA A 320 16.91 26.09 -3.29
CA ALA A 320 18.17 26.01 -2.54
C ALA A 320 19.33 26.81 -3.16
N GLY A 321 19.11 27.54 -4.26
CA GLY A 321 20.12 28.33 -4.96
C GLY A 321 21.16 27.48 -5.70
N LYS A 322 20.86 26.22 -6.01
CA LYS A 322 21.75 25.30 -6.72
C LYS A 322 21.54 25.37 -8.23
N SER A 323 22.62 25.21 -9.00
CA SER A 323 22.56 25.07 -10.45
C SER A 323 22.06 23.68 -10.87
N PRO A 324 21.20 23.58 -11.90
CA PRO A 324 20.76 22.31 -12.51
C PRO A 324 21.90 21.42 -13.05
N MET A 325 23.11 21.94 -13.27
CA MET A 325 24.24 21.14 -13.78
C MET A 325 24.67 19.97 -12.87
N HIS A 326 24.25 19.95 -11.60
CA HIS A 326 24.47 18.83 -10.67
C HIS A 326 23.46 17.68 -10.82
N LEU A 327 22.46 17.79 -11.70
CA LEU A 327 21.41 16.77 -11.86
C LEU A 327 21.91 15.48 -12.53
N GLN A 328 23.11 15.47 -13.14
CA GLN A 328 23.71 14.25 -13.72
C GLN A 328 23.99 13.14 -12.68
N GLU A 329 24.13 13.50 -11.40
CA GLU A 329 24.37 12.54 -10.33
C GLU A 329 23.11 11.70 -9.99
N ILE A 330 21.92 12.19 -10.36
CA ILE A 330 20.63 11.59 -10.02
C ILE A 330 20.46 10.21 -10.67
N THR A 331 20.80 10.06 -11.95
CA THR A 331 20.66 8.79 -12.69
C THR A 331 21.52 7.69 -12.08
N SER A 332 22.78 8.00 -11.79
CA SER A 332 23.72 7.05 -11.19
C SER A 332 23.26 6.62 -9.79
N HIS A 333 22.71 7.53 -8.99
CA HIS A 333 22.17 7.20 -7.67
C HIS A 333 20.87 6.38 -7.76
N MET A 334 19.98 6.74 -8.67
CA MET A 334 18.69 6.08 -8.86
C MET A 334 18.86 4.63 -9.32
N ALA A 335 19.73 4.38 -10.31
CA ALA A 335 19.99 3.03 -10.81
C ALA A 335 20.52 2.08 -9.73
N ASN A 336 21.27 2.62 -8.76
CA ASN A 336 21.90 1.84 -7.70
C ASN A 336 21.01 1.67 -6.45
N LYS A 337 20.19 2.68 -6.11
CA LYS A 337 19.49 2.72 -4.81
C LYS A 337 17.97 2.79 -4.88
N GLY A 338 17.38 3.06 -6.04
CA GLY A 338 15.93 3.25 -6.20
C GLY A 338 15.40 4.61 -5.71
N LEU A 339 14.14 4.93 -6.04
CA LEU A 339 13.53 6.25 -5.76
C LEU A 339 13.51 6.62 -4.26
N PRO A 340 13.11 5.74 -3.32
CA PRO A 340 13.05 6.13 -1.92
C PRO A 340 14.41 6.62 -1.39
N ASN A 341 15.47 5.87 -1.68
CA ASN A 341 16.82 6.24 -1.23
C ASN A 341 17.36 7.45 -2.00
N LEU A 342 17.05 7.58 -3.31
CA LEU A 342 17.40 8.77 -4.07
C LEU A 342 16.91 10.04 -3.37
N VAL A 343 15.64 10.07 -2.93
CA VAL A 343 15.02 11.22 -2.25
C VAL A 343 15.64 11.45 -0.86
N LEU A 344 15.82 10.40 -0.06
CA LEU A 344 16.33 10.50 1.32
C LEU A 344 17.81 10.83 1.41
N ASP A 345 18.59 10.51 0.38
CA ASP A 345 20.01 10.82 0.30
C ASP A 345 20.27 12.26 -0.18
N GLN A 346 19.27 12.99 -0.68
CA GLN A 346 19.46 14.35 -1.16
C GLN A 346 19.77 15.33 -0.03
N GLU A 347 20.78 16.15 -0.26
CA GLU A 347 21.16 17.25 0.60
C GLU A 347 20.90 18.60 -0.09
N PHE A 348 20.22 19.50 0.60
CA PHE A 348 19.94 20.87 0.18
C PHE A 348 20.63 21.84 1.12
N SER A 349 21.59 22.59 0.60
CA SER A 349 22.35 23.60 1.34
C SER A 349 22.90 23.15 2.70
N GLY A 350 23.49 21.94 2.76
CA GLY A 350 24.02 21.39 4.00
C GLY A 350 23.05 20.50 4.78
N TRP A 351 21.76 20.47 4.41
CA TRP A 351 20.70 19.82 5.18
C TRP A 351 20.04 18.67 4.43
N ARG A 352 19.72 17.59 5.15
CA ARG A 352 18.93 16.46 4.63
C ARG A 352 17.86 16.01 5.62
N ILE A 353 16.83 15.36 5.10
CA ILE A 353 15.75 14.79 5.91
C ILE A 353 15.80 13.28 5.77
N ASN A 354 15.96 12.56 6.89
CA ASN A 354 16.03 11.10 6.90
C ASN A 354 15.39 10.50 8.15
N TYR A 355 15.57 9.18 8.32
CA TYR A 355 15.16 8.47 9.53
C TYR A 355 16.25 7.52 10.00
N LYS A 356 16.23 7.23 11.31
CA LYS A 356 17.07 6.20 11.92
C LYS A 356 16.23 5.23 12.72
N ARG A 357 16.39 3.95 12.45
CA ARG A 357 15.87 2.87 13.31
C ARG A 357 16.72 2.76 14.59
N ILE A 358 16.07 2.79 15.75
CA ILE A 358 16.76 2.76 17.06
C ILE A 358 16.71 1.37 17.68
N ALA A 359 17.54 0.45 17.17
CA ALA A 359 17.63 -0.90 17.73
C ALA A 359 18.16 -0.89 19.19
N PRO A 360 17.68 -1.78 20.09
CA PRO A 360 16.70 -2.85 19.88
C PRO A 360 15.24 -2.40 19.98
N LEU A 361 14.97 -1.12 20.24
CA LEU A 361 13.61 -0.60 20.36
C LEU A 361 12.95 -0.58 18.96
N PRO A 362 11.69 -1.02 18.83
CA PRO A 362 10.98 -0.96 17.57
C PRO A 362 10.45 0.48 17.35
N LYS A 363 11.36 1.45 17.25
CA LYS A 363 11.05 2.87 17.01
C LYS A 363 11.98 3.47 15.96
N PHE A 364 11.48 4.51 15.31
CA PHE A 364 12.13 5.26 14.26
C PHE A 364 12.22 6.72 14.69
N GLU A 365 13.39 7.33 14.56
CA GLU A 365 13.59 8.76 14.74
C GLU A 365 13.62 9.42 13.37
N ILE A 366 12.73 10.40 13.15
CA ILE A 366 12.74 11.23 11.95
C ILE A 366 13.60 12.45 12.25
N ARG A 367 14.52 12.73 11.34
CA ARG A 367 15.65 13.62 11.59
C ARG A 367 15.83 14.61 10.46
N VAL A 368 16.20 15.82 10.84
CA VAL A 368 16.73 16.85 9.95
C VAL A 368 18.16 17.08 10.40
N GLU A 369 19.13 16.78 9.55
CA GLU A 369 20.53 16.81 9.92
C GLU A 369 21.41 17.47 8.88
N SER A 370 22.49 18.07 9.36
CA SER A 370 23.61 18.58 8.59
C SER A 370 24.90 17.92 9.07
N THR A 371 26.05 18.34 8.53
CA THR A 371 27.36 17.83 8.97
C THR A 371 27.60 18.01 10.47
N ASN A 372 27.10 19.11 11.05
CA ASN A 372 27.42 19.53 12.43
C ASN A 372 26.20 19.56 13.36
N GLU A 373 24.98 19.46 12.83
CA GLU A 373 23.75 19.58 13.61
C GLU A 373 22.75 18.46 13.31
N LEU A 374 21.98 18.08 14.32
CA LEU A 374 20.93 17.08 14.24
C LEU A 374 19.70 17.54 15.02
N ILE A 375 18.56 17.55 14.35
CA ILE A 375 17.25 17.84 14.93
C ILE A 375 16.42 16.57 14.84
N VAL A 376 15.98 16.03 15.98
CA VAL A 376 15.00 14.94 16.01
C VAL A 376 13.60 15.57 15.97
N VAL A 377 12.92 15.40 14.85
CA VAL A 377 11.63 16.03 14.57
C VAL A 377 10.48 15.22 15.14
N ASP A 378 10.60 13.89 15.10
CA ASP A 378 9.58 13.00 15.61
C ASP A 378 10.15 11.63 15.97
N VAL A 379 9.44 10.91 16.84
CA VAL A 379 9.74 9.52 17.21
C VAL A 379 8.48 8.68 17.00
N VAL A 380 8.58 7.69 16.12
CA VAL A 380 7.45 6.84 15.71
C VAL A 380 7.70 5.41 16.14
N PHE A 381 6.77 4.82 16.89
CA PHE A 381 6.85 3.40 17.23
C PHE A 381 6.39 2.54 16.06
N ALA A 382 7.01 1.37 15.85
CA ALA A 382 6.64 0.45 14.78
C ALA A 382 5.17 0.01 14.84
N ARG A 383 4.61 -0.16 16.04
CA ARG A 383 3.19 -0.47 16.21
C ARG A 383 2.31 0.68 15.71
N GLU A 384 2.71 1.90 16.03
CA GLU A 384 2.00 3.11 15.64
C GLU A 384 2.07 3.33 14.13
N ALA A 385 3.25 3.17 13.52
CA ALA A 385 3.41 3.21 12.06
C ALA A 385 2.45 2.23 11.35
N ARG A 386 2.33 0.99 11.84
CA ARG A 386 1.37 0.00 11.28
C ARG A 386 -0.09 0.41 11.43
N LEU A 387 -0.43 1.09 12.53
CA LEU A 387 -1.81 1.52 12.82
C LEU A 387 -2.18 2.76 12.00
N LEU A 388 -1.25 3.70 11.85
CA LEU A 388 -1.45 4.88 11.02
C LEU A 388 -1.48 4.53 9.53
N GLY A 389 -0.75 3.49 9.13
CA GLY A 389 -0.52 3.21 7.72
C GLY A 389 0.31 4.31 7.06
N ILE A 390 0.46 4.23 5.75
CA ILE A 390 1.20 5.19 4.95
C ILE A 390 0.46 6.53 4.94
N ASP A 391 -0.87 6.54 4.77
CA ASP A 391 -1.62 7.79 4.68
C ASP A 391 -1.58 8.59 5.99
N GLY A 392 -1.83 7.91 7.12
CA GLY A 392 -1.77 8.55 8.43
C GLY A 392 -0.37 8.99 8.78
N LEU A 393 0.64 8.17 8.49
CA LEU A 393 2.02 8.49 8.83
C LEU A 393 2.57 9.63 7.97
N ARG A 394 2.36 9.64 6.64
CA ARG A 394 2.87 10.73 5.78
C ARG A 394 2.31 12.09 6.19
N LYS A 395 1.03 12.16 6.58
CA LYS A 395 0.39 13.40 7.08
C LYS A 395 1.05 13.86 8.37
N ARG A 396 1.26 12.95 9.32
CA ARG A 396 1.96 13.26 10.59
C ARG A 396 3.37 13.77 10.34
N ILE A 397 4.15 13.07 9.51
CA ILE A 397 5.54 13.44 9.21
C ILE A 397 5.58 14.84 8.59
N TYR A 398 4.72 15.09 7.59
CA TYR A 398 4.62 16.39 6.95
C TYR A 398 4.33 17.50 7.96
N THR A 399 3.29 17.35 8.79
CA THR A 399 2.94 18.32 9.85
C THR A 399 4.12 18.56 10.80
N LYS A 400 4.80 17.50 11.22
CA LYS A 400 5.94 17.60 12.14
C LYS A 400 7.13 18.33 11.51
N LEU A 401 7.40 18.14 10.22
CA LEU A 401 8.48 18.85 9.53
C LEU A 401 8.10 20.31 9.24
N SER A 402 6.88 20.54 8.76
CA SER A 402 6.46 21.86 8.29
C SER A 402 6.18 22.84 9.43
N GLU A 403 5.73 22.38 10.60
CA GLU A 403 5.37 23.24 11.74
C GLU A 403 6.47 23.36 12.80
N ASN A 404 7.55 22.58 12.71
CA ASN A 404 8.62 22.62 13.71
C ASN A 404 9.45 23.92 13.57
N GLN A 405 9.39 24.77 14.59
CA GLN A 405 10.09 26.05 14.62
C GLN A 405 11.60 25.90 14.54
N ASP A 406 12.18 24.91 15.22
CA ASP A 406 13.63 24.69 15.22
C ASP A 406 14.11 24.27 13.83
N VAL A 407 13.34 23.42 13.13
CA VAL A 407 13.59 23.07 11.73
C VAL A 407 13.54 24.34 10.87
N ARG A 408 12.48 25.14 10.96
CA ARG A 408 12.35 26.37 10.15
C ARG A 408 13.48 27.37 10.38
N ILE A 409 13.86 27.60 11.64
CA ILE A 409 14.89 28.56 12.02
C ILE A 409 16.26 28.08 11.54
N ARG A 410 16.65 26.84 11.85
CA ARG A 410 18.00 26.32 11.54
C ARG A 410 18.20 26.04 10.05
N THR A 411 17.15 25.59 9.37
CA THR A 411 17.23 25.35 7.93
C THR A 411 17.06 26.62 7.11
N GLY A 412 16.71 27.76 7.71
CA GLY A 412 16.50 29.01 6.97
C GLY A 412 15.45 28.90 5.87
N SER A 413 14.44 28.03 6.04
CA SER A 413 13.43 27.71 5.02
C SER A 413 13.99 27.10 3.72
N VAL A 414 15.09 26.34 3.80
CA VAL A 414 15.71 25.66 2.66
C VAL A 414 14.80 24.64 1.96
N PHE A 415 13.74 24.13 2.62
CA PHE A 415 12.83 23.14 2.02
C PHE A 415 11.51 23.75 1.56
N ILE A 416 11.09 23.47 0.32
CA ILE A 416 9.77 23.85 -0.20
C ILE A 416 8.68 22.86 0.21
N ASP A 417 7.42 23.27 0.12
CA ASP A 417 6.28 22.47 0.57
C ASP A 417 6.14 21.14 -0.20
N GLU A 418 6.29 21.16 -1.53
CA GLU A 418 6.20 19.97 -2.37
C GLU A 418 7.32 18.97 -2.05
N TRP A 419 8.52 19.45 -1.72
CA TRP A 419 9.62 18.61 -1.25
C TRP A 419 9.30 17.97 0.10
N LEU A 420 8.76 18.74 1.05
CA LEU A 420 8.33 18.21 2.34
C LEU A 420 7.24 17.14 2.19
N ARG A 421 6.29 17.31 1.27
CA ARG A 421 5.27 16.30 0.97
C ARG A 421 5.85 15.04 0.33
N LEU A 422 6.77 15.20 -0.63
CA LEU A 422 7.46 14.10 -1.29
C LEU A 422 8.26 13.27 -0.27
N VAL A 423 9.13 13.93 0.52
CA VAL A 423 9.98 13.24 1.50
C VAL A 423 9.15 12.61 2.61
N SER A 424 8.07 13.25 3.05
CA SER A 424 7.15 12.66 4.04
C SER A 424 6.47 11.40 3.52
N THR A 425 6.11 11.37 2.24
CA THR A 425 5.55 10.18 1.59
C THR A 425 6.58 9.06 1.54
N VAL A 426 7.80 9.36 1.08
CA VAL A 426 8.90 8.38 1.03
C VAL A 426 9.24 7.83 2.42
N LEU A 427 9.38 8.69 3.43
CA LEU A 427 9.62 8.29 4.81
C LEU A 427 8.51 7.38 5.35
N ALA A 428 7.24 7.73 5.09
CA ALA A 428 6.12 6.92 5.52
C ALA A 428 6.15 5.51 4.90
N ILE A 429 6.46 5.41 3.60
CA ILE A 429 6.61 4.13 2.91
C ILE A 429 7.71 3.28 3.57
N LYS A 430 8.91 3.85 3.74
CA LYS A 430 10.05 3.15 4.36
C LYS A 430 9.73 2.71 5.79
N ILE A 431 9.22 3.62 6.61
CA ILE A 431 8.95 3.35 8.03
C ILE A 431 7.83 2.32 8.18
N VAL A 432 6.74 2.41 7.41
CA VAL A 432 5.65 1.42 7.46
C VAL A 432 6.17 0.06 6.97
N GLY A 433 6.84 0.01 5.83
CA GLY A 433 7.42 -1.22 5.27
C GLY A 433 8.34 -1.93 6.27
N GLU A 434 9.36 -1.24 6.77
CA GLU A 434 10.24 -1.78 7.81
C GLU A 434 9.47 -2.22 9.05
N SER A 435 8.50 -1.40 9.49
CA SER A 435 7.71 -1.72 10.68
C SER A 435 6.97 -3.04 10.53
N MET A 436 6.53 -3.44 9.34
CA MET A 436 5.80 -4.70 9.10
C MET A 436 6.70 -5.94 9.26
N GLU A 437 7.98 -5.79 8.92
CA GLU A 437 9.00 -6.84 9.05
C GLU A 437 9.56 -6.96 10.45
N LEU A 438 9.51 -5.87 11.22
CA LEU A 438 9.79 -5.94 12.63
C LEU A 438 8.81 -6.94 13.24
N SER A 439 9.34 -8.10 13.59
CA SER A 439 8.70 -9.00 14.54
C SER A 439 8.09 -8.12 15.61
N ARG A 440 6.81 -8.34 15.96
CA ARG A 440 6.29 -7.77 17.21
C ARG A 440 7.41 -7.98 18.23
N PRO A 441 7.89 -6.95 18.95
CA PRO A 441 8.75 -7.25 20.09
C PRO A 441 8.04 -8.39 20.80
N SER A 442 8.73 -9.51 21.02
CA SER A 442 8.15 -10.60 21.80
C SER A 442 7.58 -9.91 23.02
N LEU A 443 6.27 -10.02 23.23
CA LEU A 443 5.50 -9.27 24.22
C LEU A 443 6.02 -9.60 25.63
N GLN A 444 7.16 -9.04 26.04
CA GLN A 444 7.98 -9.67 27.09
C GLN A 444 8.86 -8.72 27.91
N ALA A 445 8.58 -7.44 27.98
CA ALA A 445 8.95 -6.60 29.12
C ALA A 445 8.13 -5.31 29.02
N TYR A 446 6.94 -5.27 29.63
CA TYR A 446 6.26 -4.00 29.84
C TYR A 446 6.43 -3.55 31.28
N VAL A 447 6.61 -2.24 31.49
CA VAL A 447 6.83 -1.66 32.82
C VAL A 447 5.52 -1.77 33.60
N LEU A 448 5.55 -2.53 34.70
CA LEU A 448 4.46 -2.64 35.67
C LEU A 448 4.43 -1.43 36.60
N LYS A 449 5.62 -0.97 37.02
CA LYS A 449 5.79 0.16 37.91
C LYS A 449 7.17 0.75 37.74
N GLU A 450 7.23 2.07 37.80
CA GLU A 450 8.45 2.85 37.90
C GLU A 450 8.43 3.62 39.24
N ILE A 451 9.52 3.56 39.98
CA ILE A 451 9.70 4.20 41.28
C ILE A 451 10.93 5.11 41.16
N ASN A 452 10.69 6.42 41.09
CA ASN A 452 11.73 7.44 40.98
C ASN A 452 12.09 7.98 42.37
N LEU A 453 13.38 7.95 42.73
CA LEU A 453 13.91 8.36 44.04
C LEU A 453 15.22 9.13 43.85
N GLU A 454 15.20 10.45 43.98
CA GLU A 454 16.39 11.32 43.77
C GLU A 454 17.15 10.92 42.48
N ASN A 455 18.32 10.28 42.61
CA ASN A 455 19.17 9.84 41.49
C ASN A 455 18.98 8.37 41.09
N TRP A 456 17.93 7.71 41.58
CA TRP A 456 17.65 6.30 41.40
C TRP A 456 16.29 6.06 40.76
N ASN A 457 16.27 5.13 39.82
CA ASN A 457 15.06 4.68 39.15
C ASN A 457 14.95 3.16 39.33
N ILE A 458 13.89 2.70 39.97
CA ILE A 458 13.61 1.27 40.13
C ILE A 458 12.40 0.92 39.27
N GLU A 459 12.56 -0.05 38.38
CA GLU A 459 11.46 -0.51 37.52
C GLU A 459 11.14 -1.98 37.77
N LEU A 460 9.85 -2.28 37.84
CA LEU A 460 9.32 -3.63 37.72
C LEU A 460 8.85 -3.83 36.28
N ARG A 461 9.36 -4.83 35.58
CA ARG A 461 8.94 -5.17 34.21
C ARG A 461 8.39 -6.58 34.14
N MET A 462 7.26 -6.77 33.46
CA MET A 462 6.67 -8.09 33.22
C MET A 462 7.17 -8.73 31.93
N ILE A 463 7.78 -9.91 32.05
CA ILE A 463 8.37 -10.67 30.95
C ILE A 463 7.52 -11.91 30.64
N LYS A 464 7.04 -12.02 29.40
CA LYS A 464 6.18 -13.07 28.85
C LYS A 464 4.90 -13.39 29.64
N ASN A 465 4.38 -12.47 30.46
CA ASN A 465 3.34 -12.76 31.47
C ASN A 465 3.68 -13.94 32.40
N LYS A 466 4.98 -14.23 32.54
CA LYS A 466 5.48 -15.40 33.29
C LYS A 466 6.54 -15.03 34.31
N LYS A 467 7.18 -13.86 34.17
CA LYS A 467 8.25 -13.39 35.05
C LYS A 467 8.08 -11.92 35.37
N ILE A 468 8.57 -11.52 36.53
CA ILE A 468 8.80 -10.11 36.91
C ILE A 468 10.30 -9.92 37.00
N ALA A 469 10.81 -8.92 36.30
CA ALA A 469 12.20 -8.49 36.36
C ALA A 469 12.30 -7.13 37.05
N VAL A 470 13.32 -6.97 37.89
CA VAL A 470 13.63 -5.74 38.61
C VAL A 470 14.81 -5.06 37.92
N TYR A 471 14.67 -3.77 37.64
CA TYR A 471 15.70 -2.92 37.06
C TYR A 471 16.06 -1.81 38.05
N ILE A 472 17.33 -1.41 38.06
CA ILE A 472 17.82 -0.22 38.74
C ILE A 472 18.58 0.62 37.71
N ASN A 473 18.20 1.88 37.52
CA ASN A 473 18.75 2.79 36.51
C ASN A 473 18.83 2.13 35.13
N HIS A 474 17.71 1.53 34.71
CA HIS A 474 17.55 0.77 33.47
C HIS A 474 18.45 -0.48 33.31
N ARG A 475 19.20 -0.89 34.33
CA ARG A 475 19.98 -2.14 34.33
C ARG A 475 19.21 -3.27 35.01
N PRO A 476 19.09 -4.47 34.40
CA PRO A 476 18.41 -5.60 35.03
C PRO A 476 19.24 -6.15 36.19
N ILE A 477 18.60 -6.33 37.34
CA ILE A 477 19.25 -6.73 38.58
C ILE A 477 18.83 -8.14 39.03
N GLY A 478 17.64 -8.58 38.62
CA GLY A 478 17.16 -9.94 38.86
C GLY A 478 15.77 -10.16 38.27
N ALA A 479 15.36 -11.42 38.16
CA ALA A 479 14.02 -11.79 37.71
C ALA A 479 13.51 -13.04 38.44
N THR A 480 12.19 -13.10 38.65
CA THR A 480 11.51 -14.26 39.22
C THR A 480 10.31 -14.66 38.38
N LEU A 481 9.86 -15.91 38.47
CA LEU A 481 8.60 -16.37 37.91
C LEU A 481 7.41 -15.73 38.67
N ILE A 482 6.29 -15.59 37.98
CA ILE A 482 4.98 -15.28 38.57
C ILE A 482 4.36 -16.61 39.01
N TYR A 483 4.08 -16.72 40.30
CA TYR A 483 3.48 -17.88 40.93
C TYR A 483 1.97 -17.68 41.11
N PRO A 484 1.17 -18.75 41.11
CA PRO A 484 -0.28 -18.67 41.37
C PRO A 484 -0.59 -18.01 42.72
N ASN A 485 0.29 -18.19 43.72
CA ASN A 485 0.24 -17.46 44.97
C ASN A 485 0.96 -16.10 44.80
N SER A 486 0.20 -15.00 44.85
CA SER A 486 0.73 -13.64 44.75
C SER A 486 1.73 -13.31 45.87
N GLU A 487 1.60 -13.95 47.04
CA GLU A 487 2.50 -13.78 48.18
C GLU A 487 3.88 -14.41 47.92
N GLU A 488 3.94 -15.54 47.23
CA GLU A 488 5.21 -16.17 46.85
C GLU A 488 5.96 -15.34 45.79
N THR A 489 5.21 -14.77 44.84
CA THR A 489 5.76 -13.83 43.85
C THR A 489 6.32 -12.59 44.55
N LEU A 490 5.57 -12.02 45.49
CA LEU A 490 5.95 -10.86 46.27
C LEU A 490 7.25 -11.11 47.06
N GLN A 491 7.32 -12.19 47.85
CA GLN A 491 8.51 -12.52 48.65
C GLN A 491 9.78 -12.64 47.81
N LYS A 492 9.68 -13.23 46.61
CA LYS A 492 10.82 -13.38 45.70
C LYS A 492 11.25 -12.04 45.08
N VAL A 493 10.30 -11.17 44.71
CA VAL A 493 10.61 -9.82 44.23
C VAL A 493 11.23 -8.97 45.34
N GLU A 494 10.67 -8.98 46.55
CA GLU A 494 11.24 -8.26 47.70
C GLU A 494 12.67 -8.72 48.00
N LYS A 495 12.95 -10.02 47.92
CA LYS A 495 14.30 -10.57 48.13
C LYS A 495 15.29 -10.05 47.08
N ILE A 496 14.89 -9.95 45.81
CA ILE A 496 15.73 -9.37 44.75
C ILE A 496 16.06 -7.90 45.08
N ILE A 497 15.06 -7.12 45.49
CA ILE A 497 15.25 -5.71 45.86
C ILE A 497 16.15 -5.58 47.11
N LYS A 498 15.87 -6.34 48.17
CA LYS A 498 16.64 -6.35 49.42
C LYS A 498 18.08 -6.80 49.26
N ASN A 499 18.38 -7.64 48.28
CA ASN A 499 19.76 -8.09 48.06
C ASN A 499 20.52 -7.13 47.17
N SER A 500 19.88 -6.62 46.12
CA SER A 500 20.61 -6.00 45.02
C SER A 500 20.51 -4.47 44.95
N THR A 501 19.71 -3.85 45.81
CA THR A 501 19.67 -2.39 45.96
C THR A 501 20.96 -1.89 46.66
N PRO A 502 21.56 -0.75 46.24
CA PRO A 502 22.72 -0.17 46.93
C PRO A 502 22.43 0.19 48.39
N LYS A 503 23.47 0.16 49.25
CA LYS A 503 23.35 0.40 50.70
C LYS A 503 22.73 1.78 51.02
N GLU A 504 23.17 2.82 50.31
CA GLU A 504 22.67 4.20 50.45
C GLU A 504 21.17 4.33 50.18
N VAL A 505 20.65 3.56 49.22
CA VAL A 505 19.22 3.54 48.89
C VAL A 505 18.43 2.70 49.89
N LYS A 506 19.02 1.60 50.40
CA LYS A 506 18.38 0.75 51.40
C LYS A 506 18.14 1.46 52.72
N GLU A 507 19.11 2.23 53.21
CA GLU A 507 19.02 2.93 54.49
C GLU A 507 17.96 4.04 54.49
N LYS A 508 17.68 4.64 53.31
CA LYS A 508 16.79 5.79 53.18
C LYS A 508 15.41 5.46 52.61
N TYR A 509 15.29 4.47 51.72
CA TYR A 509 14.09 4.28 50.88
C TYR A 509 13.54 2.86 50.83
N LEU A 510 14.15 1.87 51.50
CA LEU A 510 13.76 0.48 51.34
C LEU A 510 12.28 0.23 51.66
N ASP A 511 11.77 0.79 52.75
CA ASP A 511 10.37 0.60 53.16
C ASP A 511 9.40 1.21 52.14
N THR A 512 9.72 2.40 51.61
CA THR A 512 8.94 3.06 50.57
C THR A 512 8.91 2.25 49.27
N ILE A 513 10.06 1.69 48.87
CA ILE A 513 10.16 0.84 47.67
C ILE A 513 9.32 -0.42 47.85
N LEU A 514 9.48 -1.11 48.99
CA LEU A 514 8.77 -2.36 49.26
C LEU A 514 7.25 -2.14 49.35
N GLN A 515 6.80 -1.02 49.93
CA GLN A 515 5.38 -0.70 49.99
C GLN A 515 4.78 -0.51 48.60
N GLN A 516 5.42 0.27 47.73
CA GLN A 516 4.94 0.46 46.35
C GLN A 516 4.97 -0.84 45.53
N VAL A 517 5.97 -1.70 45.75
CA VAL A 517 6.05 -3.02 45.11
C VAL A 517 4.91 -3.93 45.58
N ARG A 518 4.59 -3.93 46.89
CA ARG A 518 3.46 -4.66 47.46
C ARG A 518 2.15 -4.22 46.85
N ASP A 519 1.92 -2.92 46.77
CA ASP A 519 0.67 -2.38 46.20
C ASP A 519 0.51 -2.84 44.75
N VAL A 520 1.56 -2.77 43.93
CA VAL A 520 1.51 -3.18 42.53
C VAL A 520 1.28 -4.69 42.38
N ILE A 521 2.01 -5.52 43.12
CA ILE A 521 1.88 -6.99 43.01
C ILE A 521 0.52 -7.44 43.56
N LYS A 522 0.02 -6.85 44.65
CA LYS A 522 -1.32 -7.16 45.13
C LYS A 522 -2.36 -6.72 44.11
N THR A 523 -2.38 -5.46 43.68
CA THR A 523 -3.37 -4.97 42.71
C THR A 523 -3.36 -5.71 41.37
N GLN A 524 -2.20 -6.14 40.86
CA GLN A 524 -2.09 -6.81 39.56
C GLN A 524 -2.36 -8.33 39.61
N PHE A 525 -2.21 -8.97 40.78
CA PHE A 525 -2.30 -10.44 40.90
C PHE A 525 -3.29 -10.93 41.97
N THR A 526 -4.03 -10.04 42.65
CA THR A 526 -5.24 -10.40 43.42
C THR A 526 -6.48 -10.22 42.55
N SER A 527 -6.68 -11.14 41.62
CA SER A 527 -7.95 -11.39 40.90
C SER A 527 -7.83 -12.76 40.24
N ASN A 528 -7.90 -13.81 41.06
CA ASN A 528 -8.37 -15.17 40.74
C ASN A 528 -8.42 -16.00 42.02
#